data_AF-A0A7S3PCV6-F1
#
_entry.id   AF-A0A7S3PCV6-F1
#
_cell.length_a   1.000
_cell.length_b   1.000
_cell.length_c   1.000
_cell.angle_alpha   90.00
_cell.angle_beta   90.00
_cell.angle_gamma   90.00
#
_symmetry.space_group_name_H-M   'P 1'
#
loop_
_entity.id
_entity.type
_entity.pdbx_description
1 polymer ?
#
loop_
_entity_poly.entity_id
_entity_poly.type
_entity_poly.pdbx_seq_one_letter_code
_entity_poly.pdbx_strand_id
1 'polypeptide(L)'
;RFNRNISSWDASKVTDMSFMFSYATRFNQDIGSWDVSKVTSMSEMFDSAHRFNRNISSWDVSKVTSMGGMFASTIATEFNQDISRWDVSKVTDFYELYVYFLCLVMLLGSIKI
;
A
#
# COMPACT_ATOMS: atom_id res chain seq x y z
N ARG A 1 14.28 -4.31 -14.51
CA ARG A 1 13.24 -3.42 -13.92
C ARG A 1 11.87 -3.95 -14.33
N PHE A 2 11.00 -4.27 -13.36
CA PHE A 2 9.73 -4.97 -13.57
C PHE A 2 8.56 -3.98 -13.83
N ASN A 3 7.74 -4.23 -14.85
CA ASN A 3 6.51 -3.49 -15.19
C ASN A 3 5.67 -4.26 -16.23
N ARG A 4 5.44 -5.56 -15.99
CA ARG A 4 4.63 -6.41 -16.88
C ARG A 4 3.18 -6.42 -16.40
N ASN A 5 2.23 -6.60 -17.30
CA ASN A 5 0.82 -6.71 -16.93
C ASN A 5 0.61 -7.94 -16.02
N ILE A 6 0.04 -7.71 -14.85
CA ILE A 6 -0.26 -8.70 -13.82
C ILE A 6 -1.67 -8.54 -13.24
N SER A 7 -2.53 -7.76 -13.91
CA SER A 7 -3.90 -7.50 -13.42
C SER A 7 -4.72 -8.78 -13.26
N SER A 8 -4.39 -9.85 -14.01
CA SER A 8 -5.07 -11.14 -13.99
C SER A 8 -4.52 -12.15 -12.98
N TRP A 9 -3.54 -11.77 -12.15
CA TRP A 9 -3.00 -12.67 -11.14
C TRP A 9 -4.01 -12.90 -10.01
N ASP A 10 -4.11 -14.15 -9.55
CA ASP A 10 -4.92 -14.51 -8.38
C ASP A 10 -4.08 -14.36 -7.11
N ALA A 11 -4.39 -13.32 -6.34
CA ALA A 11 -3.76 -13.03 -5.05
C ALA A 11 -4.58 -13.54 -3.84
N SER A 12 -5.73 -14.20 -4.05
CA SER A 12 -6.72 -14.54 -3.00
C SER A 12 -6.22 -15.49 -1.91
N LYS A 13 -5.04 -16.09 -2.09
CA LYS A 13 -4.38 -16.98 -1.12
C LYS A 13 -3.10 -16.40 -0.54
N VAL A 14 -2.66 -15.24 -1.01
CA VAL A 14 -1.45 -14.60 -0.54
C VAL A 14 -1.69 -14.05 0.87
N THR A 15 -0.78 -14.35 1.79
CA THR A 15 -0.80 -13.84 3.17
C THR A 15 0.30 -12.80 3.41
N ASP A 16 1.33 -12.79 2.57
CA ASP A 16 2.48 -11.89 2.70
C ASP A 16 2.79 -11.26 1.34
N MET A 17 2.72 -9.93 1.28
CA MET A 17 3.07 -9.11 0.12
C MET A 17 4.25 -8.18 0.41
N SER A 18 4.99 -8.44 1.50
CA SER A 18 6.12 -7.60 1.91
C SER A 18 7.15 -7.53 0.78
N PHE A 19 7.68 -6.34 0.54
CA PHE A 19 8.71 -6.06 -0.47
C PHE A 19 8.37 -6.40 -1.93
N MET A 20 7.13 -6.83 -2.25
CA MET A 20 6.79 -7.41 -3.57
C MET A 20 7.15 -6.51 -4.76
N PHE A 21 7.01 -5.19 -4.61
CA PHE A 21 7.38 -4.19 -5.60
C PHE A 21 8.41 -3.18 -5.07
N SER A 22 9.13 -3.54 -4.00
CA SER A 22 10.21 -2.71 -3.48
C SER A 22 11.28 -2.48 -4.55
N TYR A 23 11.72 -1.23 -4.70
CA TYR A 23 12.63 -0.75 -5.73
C TYR A 23 12.18 -0.99 -7.18
N ALA A 24 10.92 -1.38 -7.41
CA ALA A 24 10.33 -1.50 -8.74
C ALA A 24 9.97 -0.10 -9.28
N THR A 25 10.96 0.77 -9.42
CA THR A 25 10.85 2.20 -9.72
C THR A 25 10.02 2.54 -10.98
N ARG A 26 9.68 1.57 -11.85
CA ARG A 26 8.84 1.77 -13.07
C ARG A 26 7.45 1.16 -12.95
N PHE A 27 7.17 0.44 -11.87
CA PHE A 27 5.93 -0.28 -11.67
C PHE A 27 4.77 0.70 -11.56
N ASN A 28 3.76 0.52 -12.41
CA ASN A 28 2.53 1.31 -12.40
C ASN A 28 1.37 0.52 -13.03
N GLN A 29 1.33 -0.78 -12.75
CA GLN A 29 0.32 -1.69 -13.29
C GLN A 29 -0.94 -1.66 -12.45
N ASP A 30 -2.08 -1.85 -13.10
CA ASP A 30 -3.36 -1.94 -12.42
C ASP A 30 -3.46 -3.24 -11.61
N ILE A 31 -3.56 -3.08 -10.30
CA ILE A 31 -3.68 -4.14 -9.30
C ILE A 31 -4.85 -3.86 -8.34
N GLY A 32 -5.71 -2.90 -8.66
CA GLY A 32 -6.85 -2.53 -7.82
C GLY A 32 -7.87 -3.66 -7.66
N SER A 33 -7.89 -4.60 -8.62
CA SER A 33 -8.76 -5.78 -8.62
C SER A 33 -8.23 -6.98 -7.82
N TRP A 34 -7.04 -6.89 -7.23
CA TRP A 34 -6.49 -7.99 -6.44
C TRP A 34 -7.28 -8.20 -5.15
N ASP A 35 -7.59 -9.47 -4.85
CA ASP A 35 -8.10 -9.87 -3.54
C ASP A 35 -6.94 -9.95 -2.54
N VAL A 36 -6.86 -8.96 -1.65
CA VAL A 36 -5.86 -8.89 -0.58
C VAL A 36 -6.44 -9.19 0.80
N SER A 37 -7.69 -9.69 0.89
CA SER A 37 -8.43 -9.90 2.14
C SER A 37 -7.83 -10.94 3.10
N LYS A 38 -6.79 -11.66 2.68
CA LYS A 38 -6.02 -12.61 3.51
C LYS A 38 -4.61 -12.14 3.84
N VAL A 39 -4.18 -11.01 3.30
CA VAL A 39 -2.84 -10.47 3.54
C VAL A 39 -2.73 -9.97 4.97
N THR A 40 -1.66 -10.37 5.65
CA THR A 40 -1.30 -9.95 7.00
C THR A 40 -0.09 -9.03 7.01
N SER A 41 0.75 -9.06 5.97
CA SER A 41 1.92 -8.18 5.84
C SER A 41 2.02 -7.51 4.47
N MET A 42 2.18 -6.19 4.47
CA MET A 42 2.39 -5.33 3.31
C MET A 42 3.63 -4.43 3.47
N SER A 43 4.52 -4.77 4.40
CA SER A 43 5.71 -3.97 4.71
C SER A 43 6.58 -3.73 3.49
N GLU A 44 6.92 -2.46 3.27
CA GLU A 44 7.75 -2.00 2.15
C GLU A 44 7.29 -2.46 0.75
N MET A 45 6.01 -2.87 0.60
CA MET A 45 5.49 -3.45 -0.64
C MET A 45 5.75 -2.56 -1.86
N PHE A 46 5.63 -1.24 -1.70
CA PHE A 46 5.90 -0.26 -2.73
C PHE A 46 7.09 0.64 -2.41
N ASP A 47 7.98 0.29 -1.48
CA ASP A 47 9.12 1.17 -1.20
C ASP A 47 9.90 1.46 -2.48
N SER A 48 10.25 2.72 -2.70
CA SER A 48 10.97 3.17 -3.90
C SER A 48 10.30 2.85 -5.26
N ALA A 49 9.01 2.47 -5.30
CA ALA A 49 8.23 2.28 -6.53
C ALA A 49 7.71 3.61 -7.11
N HIS A 50 8.60 4.55 -7.44
CA HIS A 50 8.29 5.97 -7.68
C HIS A 50 7.15 6.31 -8.66
N ARG A 51 6.80 5.39 -9.58
CA ARG A 51 5.75 5.60 -10.59
C ARG A 51 4.39 5.01 -10.22
N PHE A 52 4.28 4.38 -9.07
CA PHE A 52 3.05 3.72 -8.68
C PHE A 52 2.01 4.75 -8.24
N ASN A 53 0.92 4.86 -8.99
CA ASN A 53 -0.22 5.71 -8.65
C ASN A 53 -1.54 5.11 -9.14
N ARG A 54 -1.75 3.83 -8.83
CA ARG A 54 -3.00 3.12 -9.18
C ARG A 54 -3.95 3.07 -8.01
N ASN A 55 -5.23 3.15 -8.33
CA ASN A 55 -6.29 3.10 -7.35
C ASN A 55 -6.30 1.72 -6.67
N ILE A 56 -6.11 1.74 -5.36
CA ILE A 56 -6.15 0.59 -4.45
C ILE A 56 -7.14 0.83 -3.29
N SER A 57 -8.03 1.81 -3.43
CA SER A 57 -9.01 2.18 -2.39
C SER A 57 -9.99 1.06 -2.06
N SER A 58 -10.14 0.07 -2.95
CA SER A 58 -11.01 -1.11 -2.80
C SER A 58 -10.40 -2.26 -2.02
N TRP A 59 -9.11 -2.19 -1.69
CA TRP A 59 -8.43 -3.26 -0.94
C TRP A 59 -8.99 -3.41 0.47
N ASP A 60 -9.34 -4.65 0.85
CA ASP A 60 -9.65 -5.02 2.22
C ASP A 60 -8.34 -5.30 2.98
N VAL A 61 -7.89 -4.30 3.74
CA VAL A 61 -6.66 -4.38 4.55
C VAL A 61 -6.93 -4.67 6.03
N SER A 62 -8.17 -5.03 6.40
CA SER A 62 -8.60 -5.23 7.80
C SER A 62 -7.89 -6.35 8.57
N LYS A 63 -7.07 -7.16 7.89
CA LYS A 63 -6.24 -8.21 8.49
C LYS A 63 -4.75 -7.89 8.51
N VAL A 64 -4.34 -6.80 7.89
CA VAL A 64 -2.93 -6.41 7.84
C VAL A 64 -2.49 -5.95 9.22
N THR A 65 -1.40 -6.54 9.71
CA THR A 65 -0.76 -6.17 10.97
C THR A 65 0.54 -5.42 10.75
N SER A 66 1.12 -5.52 9.55
CA SER A 66 2.40 -4.91 9.18
C SER A 66 2.30 -4.09 7.89
N MET A 67 2.55 -2.79 7.97
CA MET A 67 2.56 -1.81 6.86
C MET A 67 3.79 -0.87 6.90
N GLY A 68 4.76 -1.14 7.77
CA GLY A 68 5.99 -0.38 7.90
C GLY A 68 6.64 -0.08 6.54
N GLY A 69 6.89 1.21 6.27
CA GLY A 69 7.58 1.64 5.06
C GLY A 69 6.89 1.32 3.72
N MET A 70 5.61 0.89 3.71
CA MET A 70 4.90 0.48 2.49
C MET A 70 5.04 1.48 1.33
N PHE A 71 5.10 2.79 1.65
CA PHE A 71 5.27 3.88 0.70
C PHE A 71 6.46 4.83 1.01
N ALA A 72 7.40 4.44 1.89
CA ALA A 72 8.41 5.34 2.48
C ALA A 72 9.15 6.20 1.42
N SER A 73 9.67 5.57 0.37
CA SER A 73 10.42 6.29 -0.68
C SER A 73 9.62 6.55 -1.97
N THR A 74 8.29 6.31 -1.97
CA THR A 74 7.41 6.63 -3.11
C THR A 74 6.72 7.98 -3.01
N ILE A 75 6.54 8.47 -1.78
CA ILE A 75 5.78 9.69 -1.48
C ILE A 75 6.42 10.94 -2.10
N ALA A 76 7.72 10.90 -2.44
CA ALA A 76 8.40 12.00 -3.09
C ALA A 76 7.97 12.28 -4.55
N THR A 77 7.16 11.41 -5.20
CA THR A 77 6.99 11.53 -6.66
C THR A 77 5.59 11.32 -7.26
N GLU A 78 4.75 10.33 -6.88
CA GLU A 78 3.49 10.10 -7.65
C GLU A 78 2.24 9.57 -6.89
N PHE A 79 2.33 8.85 -5.77
CA PHE A 79 1.14 8.24 -5.13
C PHE A 79 0.26 9.26 -4.41
N ASN A 80 -1.00 9.41 -4.85
CA ASN A 80 -1.96 10.37 -4.29
C ASN A 80 -3.41 9.85 -4.21
N GLN A 81 -3.60 8.54 -4.14
CA GLN A 81 -4.92 7.93 -4.12
C GLN A 81 -5.59 8.05 -2.74
N ASP A 82 -6.91 8.20 -2.74
CA ASP A 82 -7.70 8.20 -1.51
C ASP A 82 -7.83 6.79 -0.92
N ILE A 83 -7.19 6.60 0.23
CA ILE A 83 -7.22 5.35 1.01
C ILE A 83 -7.82 5.57 2.41
N SER A 84 -8.59 6.64 2.59
CA SER A 84 -9.24 6.99 3.86
C SER A 84 -10.21 5.93 4.39
N ARG A 85 -10.67 5.01 3.53
CA ARG A 85 -11.59 3.92 3.87
C ARG A 85 -10.89 2.66 4.40
N TRP A 86 -9.57 2.61 4.39
CA TRP A 86 -8.83 1.45 4.86
C TRP A 86 -8.98 1.28 6.37
N ASP A 87 -9.39 0.09 6.80
CA ASP A 87 -9.36 -0.30 8.20
C ASP A 87 -7.94 -0.73 8.58
N VAL A 88 -7.21 0.18 9.23
CA VAL A 88 -5.83 -0.03 9.71
C VAL A 88 -5.77 -0.33 11.21
N SER A 89 -6.89 -0.67 11.85
CA SER A 89 -6.98 -0.85 13.30
C SER A 89 -6.07 -1.96 13.87
N LYS A 90 -5.61 -2.89 13.02
CA LYS A 90 -4.72 -3.99 13.41
C LYS A 90 -3.23 -3.74 13.12
N VAL A 91 -2.90 -2.64 12.45
CA VAL A 91 -1.51 -2.33 12.10
C VAL A 91 -0.75 -1.94 13.36
N THR A 92 0.31 -2.67 13.68
CA THR A 92 1.13 -2.45 14.87
C THR A 92 2.44 -1.74 14.57
N ASP A 93 2.82 -1.64 13.29
CA ASP A 93 4.03 -0.97 12.85
C ASP A 93 3.74 0.20 11.89
N PHE A 94 4.16 1.38 12.31
CA PHE A 94 4.07 2.59 11.50
C PHE A 94 5.41 3.31 11.44
N TYR A 95 6.54 2.60 11.52
CA TYR A 95 7.85 3.20 11.80
C TYR A 95 8.28 4.30 10.80
N GLU A 96 7.75 4.28 9.56
CA GLU A 96 8.00 5.31 8.53
C GLU A 96 6.74 6.08 8.10
N LEU A 97 5.56 5.69 8.60
CA LEU A 97 4.33 6.47 8.39
C LEU A 97 4.31 7.74 9.28
N TYR A 98 5.08 7.72 10.37
CA TYR A 98 5.09 8.78 11.38
C TYR A 98 5.69 10.12 10.94
N VAL A 99 6.52 10.17 9.88
CA VAL A 99 7.23 11.43 9.55
C VAL A 99 6.47 12.30 8.55
N TYR A 100 5.63 11.75 7.66
CA TYR A 100 4.96 12.55 6.62
C TYR A 100 3.48 12.23 6.40
N PHE A 101 2.97 11.09 6.89
CA PHE A 101 1.57 10.69 6.68
C PHE A 101 0.59 11.43 7.61
N LEU A 102 1.10 12.07 8.67
CA LEU A 102 0.34 12.99 9.52
C LEU A 102 -0.23 14.17 8.71
N CYS A 103 0.43 14.60 7.62
CA CYS A 103 0.03 15.83 6.92
C CYS A 103 -1.09 15.63 5.88
N LEU A 104 -1.20 14.44 5.26
CA LEU A 104 -2.22 14.21 4.22
C LEU A 104 -3.48 13.51 4.76
N VAL A 105 -3.34 12.67 5.80
CA VAL A 105 -4.50 11.94 6.36
C VAL A 105 -5.25 12.73 7.43
N MET A 106 -4.62 13.73 8.05
CA MET A 106 -5.35 14.67 8.94
C MET A 106 -6.18 15.72 8.18
N LEU A 107 -5.98 15.90 6.86
CA LEU A 107 -6.77 16.84 6.05
C LEU A 107 -8.16 16.31 5.63
N LEU A 108 -8.44 15.00 5.81
CA LEU A 108 -9.73 14.38 5.45
C LEU A 108 -10.51 13.78 6.64
N GLY A 109 -10.12 14.09 7.88
CA GLY A 109 -11.02 14.06 9.05
C GLY A 109 -11.74 12.74 9.36
N SER A 110 -11.14 11.57 9.08
CA SER A 110 -11.87 10.29 9.21
C SER A 110 -11.07 9.16 9.87
N ILE A 111 -10.18 9.46 10.82
CA ILE A 111 -9.64 8.42 11.71
C ILE A 111 -9.97 8.77 13.16
N LYS A 112 -10.90 8.00 13.74
CA LYS A 112 -11.02 7.88 15.19
C LYS A 112 -10.06 6.77 15.61
N ILE A 113 -8.98 7.16 16.29
CA ILE A 113 -8.20 6.28 17.16
C ILE A 113 -9.00 6.13 18.47
#